data_AF-A0A392W6G7-F1
#
_entry.id   AF-A0A392W6G7-F1
#
_cell.length_a   1.000
_cell.length_b   1.000
_cell.length_c   1.000
_cell.angle_alpha   90.00
_cell.angle_beta   90.00
_cell.angle_gamma   90.00
#
_symmetry.space_group_name_H-M   'P 1'
#
loop_
_entity.id
_entity.type
_entity.pdbx_description
1 polymer ?
#
loop_
_entity_poly.entity_id
_entity_poly.type
_entity_poly.pdbx_seq_one_letter_code
_entity_poly.pdbx_strand_id
1 'polypeptide(L)' 'MGFDEGWRRWIRACVFQSSMSILVNGSPTDDFTVGKGLRQGDPLSPFLFLIVAE' A
#
# COMPACT_ATOMS: atom_id res chain seq x y z
N MET A 1 5.83 5.41 -24.08
CA MET A 1 6.54 5.74 -22.83
C MET A 1 5.68 5.26 -21.69
N GLY A 2 6.15 4.28 -20.93
CA GLY A 2 5.43 3.72 -19.79
C GLY A 2 6.07 4.16 -18.49
N PHE A 3 5.75 3.46 -17.41
CA PHE A 3 6.40 3.65 -16.12
C PHE A 3 7.85 3.15 -16.15
N ASP A 4 8.80 4.00 -15.76
CA ASP A 4 10.21 3.63 -15.69
C ASP A 4 10.47 2.60 -14.57
N GLU A 5 11.63 1.97 -14.58
CA GLU A 5 11.99 0.91 -13.63
C GLU A 5 12.02 1.41 -12.17
N GLY A 6 12.50 2.64 -11.95
CA GLY A 6 12.54 3.26 -10.63
C GLY A 6 11.15 3.47 -10.07
N TRP A 7 10.25 4.04 -10.86
CA TRP A 7 8.85 4.19 -10.48
C TRP A 7 8.19 2.85 -10.14
N ARG A 8 8.37 1.84 -11.00
CA ARG A 8 7.79 0.49 -10.78
C ARG A 8 8.32 -0.16 -9.52
N ARG A 9 9.61 0.07 -9.19
CA ARG A 9 10.23 -0.41 -7.95
C ARG A 9 9.63 0.27 -6.73
N TRP A 10 9.40 1.59 -6.77
CA TRP A 10 8.75 2.30 -5.66
C TRP A 10 7.33 1.82 -5.43
N ILE A 11 6.52 1.70 -6.49
CA ILE A 11 5.15 1.17 -6.36
C ILE A 11 5.15 -0.25 -5.80
N ARG A 12 6.08 -1.11 -6.26
CA ARG A 12 6.21 -2.47 -5.72
C ARG A 12 6.50 -2.46 -4.22
N ALA A 13 7.37 -1.57 -3.75
CA ALA A 13 7.67 -1.45 -2.32
C ALA A 13 6.43 -1.01 -1.53
N CYS A 14 5.70 0.00 -2.02
CA CYS A 14 4.47 0.48 -1.37
C CYS A 14 3.37 -0.59 -1.28
N VAL A 15 3.19 -1.41 -2.32
CA VAL A 15 2.09 -2.38 -2.40
C VAL A 15 2.43 -3.71 -1.71
N PHE A 16 3.66 -4.23 -1.88
CA PHE A 16 4.01 -5.59 -1.46
C PHE A 16 4.91 -5.66 -0.23
N GLN A 17 5.51 -4.55 0.20
CA GLN A 17 6.43 -4.52 1.34
C GLN A 17 5.89 -3.68 2.49
N SER A 18 4.57 -3.42 2.49
CA SER A 18 3.88 -2.72 3.56
C SER A 18 3.69 -3.64 4.78
N SER A 19 4.05 -3.14 5.96
CA SER A 19 3.70 -3.71 7.26
C SER A 19 2.76 -2.75 7.99
N MET A 20 1.79 -3.29 8.73
CA MET A 20 0.91 -2.48 9.57
C MET A 20 0.49 -3.22 10.84
N SER A 21 0.11 -2.45 11.86
CA SER A 21 -0.70 -2.89 12.99
C SER A 21 -2.04 -2.15 13.00
N ILE A 22 -3.05 -2.81 13.56
CA ILE A 22 -4.39 -2.24 13.77
C ILE A 22 -4.64 -2.07 15.26
N LEU A 23 -5.36 -1.00 15.63
CA LEU A 23 -5.82 -0.79 17.00
C LEU A 23 -7.09 -1.62 17.26
N VAL A 24 -7.06 -2.48 18.26
CA VAL A 24 -8.21 -3.23 18.77
C VAL A 24 -8.48 -2.74 20.19
N ASN A 25 -9.63 -2.10 20.40
CA ASN A 25 -10.00 -1.46 21.68
C ASN A 25 -8.94 -0.47 22.21
N GLY A 26 -8.29 0.26 21.30
CA GLY A 26 -7.25 1.24 21.65
C GLY A 26 -5.86 0.66 21.86
N SER A 27 -5.68 -0.66 21.81
CA SER A 27 -4.37 -1.32 21.88
C SER A 27 -3.91 -1.79 20.50
N PRO A 28 -2.65 -1.54 20.10
CA PRO A 28 -2.13 -2.04 18.84
C PRO A 28 -1.99 -3.57 18.88
N THR A 29 -2.24 -4.18 17.73
CA THR A 29 -1.89 -5.58 17.43
C THR A 29 -0.41 -5.68 17.07
N ASP A 30 0.10 -6.90 17.00
CA ASP A 30 1.40 -7.16 16.38
C ASP A 30 1.38 -6.71 14.91
N ASP A 31 2.53 -6.25 14.44
CA ASP A 31 2.70 -5.88 13.04
C ASP A 31 2.56 -7.10 12.13
N PHE A 32 1.90 -6.91 11.00
CA PHE A 32 1.74 -7.93 9.98
C PHE A 32 1.93 -7.37 8.57
N THR A 33 2.40 -8.22 7.67
CA THR A 33 2.53 -7.86 6.25
C THR A 33 1.15 -7.76 5.61
N VAL A 34 0.91 -6.66 4.90
CA VAL A 34 -0.34 -6.45 4.19
C VAL A 34 -0.39 -7.37 2.96
N GLY A 35 -1.35 -8.29 2.95
CA GLY A 35 -1.47 -9.27 1.86
C GLY A 35 -2.23 -8.77 0.63
N LYS A 36 -3.34 -8.06 0.83
CA LYS A 36 -4.19 -7.53 -0.24
C LYS A 36 -4.84 -6.21 0.20
N GLY A 37 -5.10 -5.36 -0.79
CA GLY A 37 -5.75 -4.07 -0.59
C GLY A 37 -4.77 -2.92 -0.44
N LEU A 38 -5.31 -1.70 -0.43
CA LEU A 38 -4.57 -0.47 -0.23
C LEU A 38 -4.97 0.14 1.11
N ARG A 39 -4.02 0.79 1.79
CA ARG A 39 -4.30 1.44 3.06
C ARG A 39 -5.20 2.66 2.82
N GLN A 40 -6.38 2.67 3.42
CA GLN A 40 -7.24 3.85 3.38
C GLN A 40 -6.58 5.00 4.16
N GLY A 41 -6.59 6.19 3.57
CA GLY A 41 -5.91 7.36 4.13
C GLY A 41 -4.41 7.45 3.78
N ASP A 42 -3.85 6.49 3.04
CA ASP A 42 -2.55 6.66 2.40
C ASP A 42 -2.70 7.58 1.17
N PRO A 43 -1.90 8.67 1.07
CA PRO A 43 -1.93 9.60 -0.06
C PRO A 43 -1.75 8.94 -1.44
N LEU A 44 -1.10 7.79 -1.52
CA LEU A 44 -0.86 7.07 -2.79
C LEU A 44 -2.04 6.18 -3.19
N SER A 45 -2.88 5.75 -2.25
CA SER A 45 -3.97 4.81 -2.51
C SER A 45 -4.97 5.27 -3.59
N PRO A 46 -5.42 6.54 -3.63
CA PRO A 46 -6.34 7.00 -4.67
C PRO A 46 -5.73 6.91 -6.08
N PHE A 47 -4.44 7.22 -6.22
CA PHE A 47 -3.76 7.18 -7.50
C PHE A 47 -3.54 5.74 -7.98
N LEU A 48 -3.12 4.85 -7.08
CA LEU A 48 -2.97 3.43 -7.38
C LEU A 48 -4.29 2.77 -7.76
N PHE A 49 -5.39 3.18 -7.15
CA PHE A 49 -6.72 2.69 -7.52
C PHE A 49 -7.07 3.06 -8.96
N LEU A 50 -6.84 4.32 -9.37
CA LEU A 50 -7.11 4.77 -10.74
C LEU A 50 -6.25 4.03 -11.78
N ILE A 51 -4.95 3.82 -11.50
CA ILE A 51 -4.06 3.08 -12.41
C ILE A 51 -4.50 1.64 -12.66
N VAL A 52 -5.10 0.99 -11.66
CA VAL A 52 -5.56 -0.40 -11.77
C VAL A 52 -6.97 -0.49 -12.37
N ALA A 53 -7.78 0.55 -12.19
CA ALA A 53 -9.16 0.58 -12.67
C ALA A 53 -9.27 0.94 -14.17
N GLU A 54 -8.29 1.68 -14.71
CA GLU A 54 -8.13 1.96 -16.15
C GLU A 54 -7.38 0.83 -16.87
#